data_AF-A0A957YNH0-F1
#
_entry.id   AF-A0A957YNH0-F1
#
_cell.length_a   1.000
_cell.length_b   1.000
_cell.length_c   1.000
_cell.angle_alpha   90.00
_cell.angle_beta   90.00
_cell.angle_gamma   90.00
#
_symmetry.space_group_name_H-M   'P 1'
#
loop_
_entity.id
_entity.type
_entity.pdbx_description
1 polymer ?
#
loop_
_entity_poly.entity_id
_entity_poly.type
_entity_poly.pdbx_seq_one_letter_code
_entity_poly.pdbx_strand_id
1 'polypeptide(L)' 'MAAAGSLRAEPGDDADVLAAVDALSRWRVLARSQDDLWLAVQSISSEDVQGWLLRADLRVLGNVDALPVSDSATSQEEID' A
#
# COMPACT_ATOMS: atom_id res chain seq x y z
N MET A 1 -18.94 9.52 -3.64
CA MET A 1 -18.07 8.49 -4.22
C MET A 1 -17.79 7.49 -3.12
N ALA A 2 -17.95 6.20 -3.36
CA ALA A 2 -17.64 5.19 -2.34
C ALA A 2 -16.12 4.98 -2.34
N ALA A 3 -15.47 5.19 -1.20
CA ALA A 3 -14.07 4.81 -1.03
C ALA A 3 -13.98 3.28 -1.13
N ALA A 4 -13.00 2.78 -1.88
CA ALA A 4 -12.67 1.34 -1.85
C ALA A 4 -11.70 0.98 -0.75
N GLY A 5 -10.98 1.95 -0.19
CA GLY A 5 -10.07 1.71 0.91
C GLY A 5 -9.48 3.00 1.46
N SER A 6 -8.66 2.84 2.49
CA SER A 6 -7.95 3.94 3.16
C SER A 6 -6.46 3.70 3.03
N LEU A 7 -5.77 4.63 2.36
CA LEU A 7 -4.31 4.67 2.29
C LEU A 7 -3.78 5.08 3.65
N ARG A 8 -2.91 4.25 4.24
CA ARG A 8 -2.35 4.45 5.57
C ARG A 8 -0.85 4.66 5.56
N ALA A 9 -0.32 5.29 6.59
CA ALA A 9 1.13 5.51 6.73
C ALA A 9 1.89 4.21 7.02
N GLU A 10 1.26 3.29 7.75
CA GLU A 10 1.82 2.03 8.24
C GLU A 10 0.80 0.88 8.02
N PRO A 11 1.24 -0.39 8.00
CA PRO A 11 0.33 -1.52 7.96
C PRO A 11 -0.35 -1.68 9.32
N GLY A 12 -1.68 -1.53 9.38
CA GLY A 12 -2.45 -1.75 10.60
C GLY A 12 -3.76 -0.98 10.65
N ASP A 13 -4.72 -1.52 11.39
CA ASP A 13 -6.04 -0.89 11.56
C ASP A 13 -5.98 0.40 12.39
N ASP A 14 -5.02 0.49 13.31
CA ASP A 14 -4.75 1.66 14.15
C ASP A 14 -3.84 2.72 13.48
N ALA A 15 -3.30 2.44 12.29
CA ALA A 15 -2.38 3.36 11.61
C ALA A 15 -3.10 4.60 11.05
N ASP A 16 -2.39 5.74 11.02
CA ASP A 16 -2.93 6.99 10.48
C ASP A 16 -3.39 6.85 9.02
N VAL A 17 -4.63 7.27 8.75
CA VAL A 17 -5.18 7.32 7.40
C VAL A 17 -4.70 8.59 6.70
N LEU A 18 -3.82 8.41 5.72
CA LEU A 18 -3.29 9.49 4.89
C LEU A 18 -4.33 9.99 3.89
N ALA A 19 -5.09 9.08 3.27
CA ALA A 19 -6.08 9.42 2.25
C ALA A 19 -7.15 8.34 2.07
N ALA A 20 -8.33 8.74 1.58
CA ALA A 20 -9.31 7.80 1.04
C ALA A 20 -8.98 7.51 -0.43
N VAL A 21 -9.14 6.25 -0.84
CA VAL A 21 -8.84 5.78 -2.20
C VAL A 21 -10.12 5.41 -2.94
N ASP A 22 -10.28 5.91 -4.16
CA ASP A 22 -11.38 5.55 -5.04
C ASP A 22 -11.25 4.12 -5.61
N ALA A 23 -12.40 3.47 -5.82
CA ALA A 23 -12.51 2.07 -6.24
C ALA A 23 -11.94 1.70 -7.62
N LEU A 24 -11.54 2.69 -8.42
CA LEU A 24 -11.00 2.48 -9.76
C LEU A 24 -9.57 3.00 -9.91
N SER A 25 -8.99 3.50 -8.82
CA SER A 25 -7.60 3.96 -8.81
C SER A 25 -6.66 2.77 -8.96
N ARG A 26 -5.68 2.92 -9.86
CA ARG A 26 -4.66 1.90 -10.10
C ARG A 26 -3.41 2.24 -9.33
N TRP A 27 -2.86 1.22 -8.70
CA TRP A 27 -1.70 1.34 -7.84
C TRP A 27 -0.66 0.31 -8.25
N ARG A 28 0.61 0.68 -8.13
CA ARG A 28 1.72 -0.26 -8.20
C ARG A 28 1.93 -0.84 -6.80
N VAL A 29 1.97 -2.16 -6.70
CA VAL A 29 2.30 -2.82 -5.43
C VAL A 29 3.82 -2.92 -5.32
N LEU A 30 4.37 -2.50 -4.19
CA LEU A 30 5.81 -2.44 -3.93
C LEU A 30 6.27 -3.54 -2.97
N ALA A 31 5.52 -3.75 -1.89
CA ALA A 31 5.86 -4.70 -0.82
C ALA A 31 4.59 -5.23 -0.14
N ARG A 32 4.77 -6.20 0.77
CA ARG A 32 3.72 -6.74 1.64
C ARG A 32 4.11 -6.63 3.11
N SER A 33 3.14 -6.54 4.01
CA SER A 33 3.39 -6.65 5.45
C SER A 33 3.79 -8.07 5.84
N GLN A 34 4.37 -8.23 7.02
CA GLN A 34 4.77 -9.54 7.55
C GLN A 34 3.58 -10.49 7.75
N ASP A 35 2.43 -9.95 8.12
CA ASP A 35 1.14 -10.65 8.25
C ASP A 35 0.41 -10.88 6.91
N ASP A 36 0.93 -10.36 5.79
CA ASP A 36 0.37 -10.50 4.43
C ASP A 36 -1.03 -9.85 4.24
N LEU A 37 -1.54 -9.10 5.24
CA LEU A 37 -2.83 -8.42 5.19
C LEU A 37 -2.75 -7.04 4.53
N TRP A 38 -1.58 -6.40 4.54
CA TRP A 38 -1.37 -5.07 4.01
C TRP A 38 -0.38 -5.09 2.85
N LEU A 39 -0.63 -4.21 1.87
CA LEU A 39 0.23 -4.03 0.71
C LEU A 39 0.72 -2.60 0.65
N ALA A 40 2.03 -2.43 0.56
CA ALA A 40 2.63 -1.13 0.27
C ALA A 40 2.37 -0.84 -1.20
N VAL A 41 1.75 0.30 -1.46
CA VAL A 41 1.32 0.71 -2.79
C VAL A 41 1.79 2.12 -3.10
N GLN A 42 1.98 2.39 -4.38
CA GLN A 42 2.28 3.71 -4.92
C GLN A 42 1.32 4.04 -6.05
N SER A 43 0.83 5.28 -6.07
CA SER A 43 -0.09 5.73 -7.11
C SER A 43 0.62 5.78 -8.45
N ILE A 44 -0.03 5.27 -9.49
CA ILE A 44 0.50 5.37 -10.86
C ILE A 44 0.40 6.81 -11.39
N SER A 45 -0.52 7.61 -10.83
CA SER A 45 -0.72 9.01 -11.25
C SER A 45 0.21 10.00 -10.56
N SER A 46 0.79 9.63 -9.41
CA SER A 46 1.68 10.50 -8.63
C SER A 46 2.61 9.64 -7.78
N GLU A 47 3.90 9.63 -8.10
CA GLU A 47 4.89 8.79 -7.41
C GLU A 47 5.07 9.19 -5.95
N ASP A 48 4.79 10.45 -5.61
CA ASP A 48 4.83 10.98 -4.24
C ASP A 48 3.69 10.44 -3.34
N VAL A 49 2.67 9.81 -3.93
CA VAL A 49 1.54 9.24 -3.18
C VAL A 49 1.78 7.76 -2.97
N GLN A 50 2.23 7.41 -1.77
CA GLN A 50 2.46 6.03 -1.34
C GLN A 50 1.91 5.78 0.06
N GLY A 51 1.72 4.50 0.38
CA GLY A 51 1.28 4.08 1.69
C GLY A 51 0.81 2.63 1.68
N TRP A 52 0.02 2.26 2.67
CA TRP A 52 -0.48 0.91 2.87
C TRP A 52 -1.96 0.83 2.58
N LEU A 53 -2.36 -0.21 1.85
CA LEU A 53 -3.75 -0.57 1.62
C LEU A 53 -4.01 -1.99 2.07
N LEU A 54 -5.21 -2.22 2.58
CA LEU A 54 -5.64 -3.54 3.00
C LEU A 54 -5.78 -4.43 1.76
N ARG A 55 -5.11 -5.58 1.76
CA ARG A 55 -5.11 -6.52 0.64
C ARG A 55 -6.52 -7.01 0.30
N ALA A 56 -7.38 -7.17 1.30
CA ALA A 56 -8.75 -7.63 1.12
C ALA A 56 -9.60 -6.67 0.26
N ASP A 57 -9.27 -5.38 0.26
CA ASP A 57 -9.95 -4.35 -0.53
C ASP A 57 -9.38 -4.21 -1.95
N LEU A 58 -8.27 -4.90 -2.24
CA LEU A 58 -7.55 -4.80 -3.49
C LEU A 58 -7.77 -6.01 -4.38
N ARG A 59 -8.01 -5.74 -5.67
CA ARG A 59 -7.87 -6.74 -6.71
C ARG A 59 -6.45 -6.71 -7.26
N VAL A 60 -5.59 -7.57 -6.73
CA VAL A 60 -4.20 -7.66 -7.16
C VAL A 60 -4.07 -8.49 -8.45
N LEU A 61 -3.31 -7.98 -9.41
CA LEU A 61 -2.97 -8.66 -10.65
C LEU A 61 -1.48 -9.02 -10.61
N GLY A 62 -1.14 -10.29 -10.34
CA GLY A 62 0.24 -10.77 -10.27
C GLY A 62 0.50 -11.70 -9.10
N ASN A 63 1.77 -12.04 -8.88
CA ASN A 63 2.19 -12.87 -7.74
C ASN A 63 2.60 -11.99 -6.55
N VAL A 64 1.71 -11.86 -5.57
CA VAL A 64 1.97 -11.09 -4.33
C VAL A 64 3.04 -11.75 -3.47
N ASP A 65 3.18 -13.07 -3.53
CA ASP A 65 4.15 -13.79 -2.69
C ASP A 65 5.61 -13.54 -3.11
N ALA A 66 5.81 -13.08 -4.34
CA ALA A 66 7.12 -12.67 -4.84
C ALA A 66 7.53 -11.26 -4.38
N LEU A 67 6.66 -10.53 -3.69
CA LEU A 67 6.97 -9.19 -3.19
C LEU A 67 7.83 -9.26 -1.93
N PRO A 68 8.74 -8.29 -1.74
CA PRO A 68 9.48 -8.17 -0.50
C PRO A 68 8.53 -7.91 0.68
N VAL A 69 8.91 -8.39 1.85
CA VAL A 69 8.23 -8.08 3.10
C VAL A 69 8.85 -6.80 3.67
N SER A 70 8.01 -5.81 3.96
CA SER A 70 8.39 -4.53 4.56
C SER A 70 7.40 -4.14 5.65
N ASP A 71 7.87 -3.41 6.66
CA ASP A 71 7.01 -2.80 7.69
C ASP A 71 6.81 -1.29 7.45
N SER A 72 7.58 -0.70 6.55
CA SER A 72 7.52 0.71 6.18
C SER A 72 7.24 0.89 4.68
N ALA A 73 6.37 1.84 4.34
CA ALA A 73 6.12 2.22 2.93
C ALA A 73 7.31 3.01 2.35
N THR A 74 8.19 3.53 3.21
CA THR A 74 9.41 4.22 2.83
C THR A 74 10.56 3.22 2.80
N SER A 75 10.87 2.70 1.62
CA SER A 75 12.24 2.29 1.31
C SER A 75 13.00 3.54 0.87
N GLN A 76 13.48 4.32 1.82
CA GLN A 76 14.61 5.22 1.56
C GLN A 76 15.81 4.53 2.18
N GLU A 77 16.65 3.93 1.34
CA GLU A 77 18.02 3.57 1.70
C GLU A 77 18.69 4.83 2.27
N GLU A 78 18.83 4.88 3.59
CA GLU A 78 19.83 5.70 4.27
C GLU A 78 21.19 5.07 3.92
N ILE A 79 21.86 5.64 2.93
CA ILE A 79 23.27 5.39 2.68
C ILE A 79 24.09 6.17 3.72
N ASP A 80 24.79 5.43 4.58
CA ASP A 80 25.77 5.91 5.58
C ASP A 80 26.92 6.74 4.94
#